data_AF-A0A2B7WIW0-F1
#
_entry.id   AF-A0A2B7WIW0-F1
#
_cell.length_a   1.000
_cell.length_b   1.000
_cell.length_c   1.000
_cell.angle_alpha   90.00
_cell.angle_beta   90.00
_cell.angle_gamma   90.00
#
_symmetry.space_group_name_H-M   'P 1'
#
loop_
_entity.id
_entity.type
_entity.pdbx_description
1 polymer ?
#
loop_
_entity_poly.entity_id
_entity_poly.type
_entity_poly.pdbx_seq_one_letter_code
_entity_poly.pdbx_strand_id
1 'polypeptide(L)'
;ASVNGVVYKRNRIKAKYAPQYSSIANSKAIQLGACNDRFPWPALPLKLAEQHHAGRAIEASAYTTNSYNMCYIVTVHDGYRVLVRFPALSRSRFRYEKTSDKLLVMGFLTRNTQIPMPTVLGTGFWAGGPYIITTVIEGSVFSRCLGDLAVQSPSLNPQVSDRDLTRAYRGMAQIMLEISKPAFKYIRALH
;
A
#
# COMPACT_ATOMS: atom_id res chain seq x y z
N ALA A 1 -9.20 -46.63 11.23
CA ALA A 1 -8.69 -46.28 9.88
C ALA A 1 -8.39 -44.78 9.87
N SER A 2 -7.12 -44.44 9.67
CA SER A 2 -6.54 -43.09 9.82
C SER A 2 -6.79 -42.25 8.57
N VAL A 3 -7.27 -41.00 8.75
CA VAL A 3 -7.32 -40.00 7.68
C VAL A 3 -6.09 -39.11 7.85
N ASN A 4 -5.19 -39.19 6.87
CA ASN A 4 -3.89 -38.53 6.86
C ASN A 4 -4.02 -37.00 6.89
N GLY A 5 -3.42 -36.40 7.92
CA GLY A 5 -3.23 -34.96 8.07
C GLY A 5 -2.12 -34.43 7.16
N VAL A 6 -2.43 -33.38 6.40
CA VAL A 6 -1.42 -32.58 5.70
C VAL A 6 -0.93 -31.50 6.66
N VAL A 7 0.18 -31.79 7.31
CA VAL A 7 0.92 -30.85 8.15
C VAL A 7 1.67 -29.87 7.24
N TYR A 8 1.22 -28.62 7.17
CA TYR A 8 2.00 -27.54 6.55
C TYR A 8 3.22 -27.23 7.43
N LYS A 9 4.40 -27.64 6.97
CA LYS A 9 5.69 -27.28 7.61
C LYS A 9 5.88 -25.76 7.57
N ARG A 10 5.91 -25.13 8.75
CA ARG A 10 6.41 -23.75 8.94
C ARG A 10 7.87 -23.68 8.48
N ASN A 11 8.12 -23.09 7.32
CA ASN A 11 9.49 -22.78 6.90
C ASN A 11 10.05 -21.63 7.75
N ARG A 12 11.02 -22.02 8.56
CA ARG A 12 11.74 -21.24 9.57
C ARG A 12 12.88 -20.47 8.92
N ILE A 13 12.57 -19.46 8.10
CA ILE A 13 13.60 -18.53 7.57
C ILE A 13 13.01 -17.10 7.55
N LYS A 14 12.98 -16.45 8.72
CA LYS A 14 12.64 -15.02 8.87
C LYS A 14 13.69 -14.20 9.64
N ALA A 15 14.92 -14.70 9.76
CA ALA A 15 15.87 -14.12 10.70
C ALA A 15 16.93 -13.16 10.11
N LYS A 16 17.19 -13.12 8.80
CA LYS A 16 18.44 -12.52 8.30
C LYS A 16 18.39 -11.15 7.63
N TYR A 17 17.20 -10.60 7.32
CA TYR A 17 17.08 -9.27 6.69
C TYR A 17 15.99 -8.37 7.28
N ALA A 18 15.57 -8.67 8.52
CA ALA A 18 14.39 -8.06 9.11
C ALA A 18 14.62 -7.17 10.35
N PRO A 19 15.70 -6.37 10.54
CA PRO A 19 15.81 -5.61 11.78
C PRO A 19 14.67 -4.58 11.94
N GLN A 20 14.19 -3.98 10.84
CA GLN A 20 13.13 -2.95 10.89
C GLN A 20 11.71 -3.44 10.63
N TYR A 21 11.53 -4.68 10.14
CA TYR A 21 10.20 -5.25 9.82
C TYR A 21 9.91 -6.59 10.53
N SER A 22 10.82 -7.10 11.37
CA SER A 22 10.58 -8.30 12.20
C SER A 22 9.67 -8.02 13.39
N SER A 23 9.67 -6.80 13.94
CA SER A 23 8.76 -6.43 15.03
C SER A 23 7.28 -6.38 14.59
N ILE A 24 7.03 -6.30 13.28
CA ILE A 24 5.70 -6.27 12.66
C ILE A 24 5.09 -7.67 12.55
N ALA A 25 5.86 -8.73 12.84
CA ALA A 25 5.35 -10.10 12.89
C ALA A 25 4.47 -10.38 14.14
N ASN A 26 4.35 -9.43 15.07
CA ASN A 26 3.53 -9.52 16.29
C ASN A 26 2.28 -8.62 16.24
N SER A 27 1.73 -8.31 15.06
CA SER A 27 0.44 -7.61 14.96
C SER A 27 -0.69 -8.51 15.45
N LYS A 28 -1.25 -8.21 16.64
CA LYS A 28 -2.49 -8.83 17.13
C LYS A 28 -3.58 -8.73 16.05
N ALA A 29 -4.20 -9.86 15.70
CA ALA A 29 -5.39 -9.85 14.85
C ALA A 29 -6.50 -9.05 15.55
N ILE A 30 -7.07 -8.08 14.86
CA ILE A 30 -8.19 -7.32 15.40
C ILE A 30 -9.45 -8.17 15.20
N GLN A 31 -9.97 -8.75 16.28
CA GLN A 31 -11.35 -9.20 16.29
C GLN A 31 -12.25 -7.95 16.35
N LEU A 32 -12.72 -7.52 15.19
CA LEU A 32 -13.90 -6.67 15.13
C LEU A 32 -15.09 -7.60 15.35
N GLY A 33 -15.88 -7.33 16.41
CA GLY A 33 -17.10 -8.08 16.70
C GLY A 33 -17.96 -8.22 15.46
N ALA A 34 -18.66 -9.36 15.34
CA ALA A 34 -19.51 -9.67 14.20
C ALA A 34 -20.55 -8.57 13.98
N CYS A 35 -20.27 -7.66 13.05
CA CYS A 35 -21.27 -6.75 12.49
C CYS A 35 -21.87 -7.47 11.28
N ASN A 36 -23.05 -8.04 11.49
CA ASN A 36 -23.94 -8.45 10.41
C ASN A 36 -24.34 -7.21 9.59
N ASP A 37 -24.34 -7.40 8.27
CA ASP A 37 -25.02 -6.61 7.24
C ASP A 37 -24.49 -5.19 6.96
N ARG A 38 -23.72 -5.12 5.85
CA ARG A 38 -23.06 -3.96 5.18
C ARG A 38 -21.66 -3.60 5.69
N PHE A 39 -20.70 -3.64 4.76
CA PHE A 39 -19.29 -3.28 4.94
C PHE A 39 -19.11 -1.96 5.73
N PRO A 40 -18.27 -1.92 6.80
CA PRO A 40 -18.28 -0.86 7.82
C PRO A 40 -17.45 0.39 7.45
N TRP A 41 -17.69 0.99 6.29
CA TRP A 41 -17.08 2.28 5.91
C TRP A 41 -17.97 3.44 6.39
N PRO A 42 -17.44 4.54 6.98
CA PRO A 42 -16.04 4.95 7.14
C PRO A 42 -15.41 4.66 8.53
N ALA A 43 -16.02 3.82 9.37
CA ALA A 43 -15.55 3.61 10.75
C ALA A 43 -14.22 2.83 10.85
N LEU A 44 -14.01 1.85 9.96
CA LEU A 44 -12.83 0.98 10.00
C LEU A 44 -11.49 1.73 9.74
N PRO A 45 -11.34 2.58 8.70
CA PRO A 45 -10.13 3.35 8.46
C PRO A 45 -9.78 4.28 9.62
N LEU A 46 -10.78 4.94 10.21
CA LEU A 46 -10.59 5.83 11.36
C LEU A 46 -9.98 5.07 12.54
N LYS A 47 -10.59 3.95 12.92
CA LYS A 47 -10.09 3.10 14.02
C LYS A 47 -8.68 2.58 13.76
N LEU A 48 -8.38 2.20 12.51
CA LEU A 48 -7.05 1.73 12.14
C LEU A 48 -6.02 2.87 12.18
N ALA A 49 -6.39 4.09 11.77
CA ALA A 49 -5.51 5.25 11.87
C ALA A 49 -5.15 5.56 13.34
N GLU A 50 -6.13 5.59 14.24
CA GLU A 50 -5.91 5.85 15.68
C GLU A 50 -5.03 4.80 16.36
N GLN A 51 -5.07 3.55 15.88
CA GLN A 51 -4.23 2.49 16.44
C GLN A 51 -2.75 2.62 16.06
N HIS A 52 -2.46 3.21 14.91
CA HIS A 52 -1.10 3.28 14.35
C HIS A 52 -0.56 4.71 14.30
N HIS A 53 -1.32 5.70 14.78
CA HIS A 53 -0.90 7.08 14.96
C HIS A 53 -1.45 7.62 16.28
N ALA A 54 -0.62 8.32 17.06
CA ALA A 54 -0.95 8.73 18.44
C ALA A 54 -2.02 9.85 18.56
N GLY A 55 -2.78 10.12 17.50
CA GLY A 55 -3.78 11.18 17.46
C GLY A 55 -5.17 10.65 17.10
N ARG A 56 -6.20 11.39 17.51
CA ARG A 56 -7.60 11.07 17.21
C ARG A 56 -7.89 11.25 15.72
N ALA A 57 -8.47 10.24 15.08
CA ALA A 57 -8.89 10.33 13.68
C ALA A 57 -10.20 11.11 13.61
N ILE A 58 -10.25 12.12 12.74
CA ILE A 58 -11.42 13.00 12.60
C ILE A 58 -12.27 12.56 11.43
N GLU A 59 -11.63 12.37 10.27
CA GLU A 59 -12.33 12.22 9.01
C GLU A 59 -11.63 11.20 8.13
N ALA A 60 -12.41 10.39 7.41
CA ALA A 60 -11.92 9.54 6.34
C ALA A 60 -12.51 10.03 5.02
N SER A 61 -11.66 10.19 4.01
CA SER A 61 -12.07 10.54 2.66
C SER A 61 -13.01 9.50 2.07
N ALA A 62 -13.76 9.89 1.03
CA ALA A 62 -14.31 8.91 0.10
C ALA A 62 -13.19 7.99 -0.41
N TYR A 63 -13.49 6.70 -0.57
CA TYR A 63 -12.47 5.76 -0.99
C TYR A 63 -12.11 5.97 -2.46
N THR A 64 -10.84 5.83 -2.77
CA THR A 64 -10.39 5.68 -4.15
C THR A 64 -10.18 4.20 -4.43
N THR A 65 -10.90 3.67 -5.42
CA THR A 65 -10.61 2.34 -5.97
C THR A 65 -9.54 2.48 -7.03
N ASN A 66 -8.38 1.86 -6.79
CA ASN A 66 -7.57 1.39 -7.91
C ASN A 66 -8.02 -0.03 -8.30
N SER A 67 -7.52 -0.56 -9.41
CA SER A 67 -7.90 -1.89 -9.92
C SER A 67 -7.81 -3.03 -8.89
N TYR A 68 -6.98 -2.90 -7.85
CA TYR A 68 -6.68 -3.92 -6.84
C TYR A 68 -6.71 -3.45 -5.37
N ASN A 69 -6.94 -2.17 -5.08
CA ASN A 69 -6.93 -1.64 -3.71
C ASN A 69 -8.02 -0.58 -3.49
N MET A 70 -8.64 -0.61 -2.32
CA MET A 70 -9.46 0.47 -1.77
C MET A 70 -8.59 1.29 -0.83
N CYS A 71 -8.49 2.59 -1.09
CA CYS A 71 -7.62 3.51 -0.36
C CYS A 71 -8.44 4.62 0.30
N TYR A 72 -8.18 4.87 1.57
CA TYR A 72 -8.80 5.95 2.36
C TYR A 72 -7.70 6.87 2.87
N ILE A 73 -7.87 8.17 2.70
CA ILE A 73 -7.05 9.14 3.41
C ILE A 73 -7.79 9.49 4.69
N VAL A 74 -7.14 9.29 5.83
CA VAL A 74 -7.67 9.66 7.14
C VAL A 74 -6.91 10.89 7.64
N THR A 75 -7.66 11.92 8.02
CA THR A 75 -7.14 13.14 8.65
C THR A 75 -7.22 12.98 10.16
N VAL A 76 -6.08 13.16 10.82
CA VAL A 76 -5.92 13.15 12.27
C VAL A 76 -6.03 14.59 12.79
N HIS A 77 -6.40 14.75 14.06
CA HIS A 77 -6.66 16.06 14.68
C HIS A 77 -5.51 17.07 14.62
N ASP A 78 -4.26 16.61 14.59
CA ASP A 78 -3.08 17.44 14.40
C ASP A 78 -2.85 17.88 12.94
N GLY A 79 -3.79 17.57 12.04
CA GLY A 79 -3.67 17.80 10.60
C GLY A 79 -2.85 16.73 9.87
N TYR A 80 -2.34 15.72 10.58
CA TYR A 80 -1.57 14.64 9.96
C TYR A 80 -2.48 13.75 9.11
N ARG A 81 -2.00 13.36 7.93
CA ARG A 81 -2.77 12.55 6.98
C ARG A 81 -2.14 11.18 6.80
N VAL A 82 -2.95 10.14 7.00
CA VAL A 82 -2.55 8.74 6.80
C VAL A 82 -3.36 8.11 5.69
N LEU A 83 -2.72 7.20 4.95
CA LEU A 83 -3.33 6.44 3.88
C LEU A 83 -3.55 5.00 4.34
N VAL A 84 -4.81 4.61 4.49
CA VAL A 84 -5.20 3.24 4.83
C VAL A 84 -5.56 2.50 3.54
N ARG A 85 -4.87 1.39 3.27
CA ARG A 85 -5.00 0.59 2.05
C ARG A 85 -5.52 -0.80 2.37
N PHE A 86 -6.59 -1.19 1.69
CA PHE A 86 -7.16 -2.52 1.74
C PHE A 86 -7.09 -3.18 0.35
N PRO A 87 -6.74 -4.47 0.24
CA PRO A 87 -6.83 -5.18 -1.02
C PRO A 87 -8.30 -5.30 -1.45
N ALA A 88 -8.55 -5.12 -2.74
CA ALA A 88 -9.87 -5.31 -3.32
C ALA A 88 -10.30 -6.77 -3.17
N LEU A 89 -11.35 -6.99 -2.37
CA LEU A 89 -11.80 -8.30 -1.90
C LEU A 89 -12.17 -9.29 -3.02
N SER A 90 -12.63 -8.79 -4.16
CA SER A 90 -13.12 -9.58 -5.30
C SER A 90 -12.08 -9.87 -6.39
N ARG A 91 -10.88 -9.25 -6.34
CA ARG A 91 -9.93 -9.24 -7.47
C ARG A 91 -8.55 -9.80 -7.17
N SER A 92 -8.30 -10.32 -5.97
CA SER A 92 -7.00 -10.86 -5.61
C SER A 92 -7.09 -12.19 -4.85
N ARG A 93 -6.68 -13.29 -5.49
CA ARG A 93 -6.60 -14.63 -4.87
C ARG A 93 -5.51 -14.72 -3.78
N PHE A 94 -4.40 -14.00 -3.95
CA PHE A 94 -3.22 -14.04 -3.06
C PHE A 94 -3.03 -12.73 -2.30
N ARG A 95 -3.96 -12.43 -1.38
CA ARG A 95 -3.99 -11.13 -0.68
C ARG A 95 -2.80 -10.94 0.25
N TYR A 96 -2.40 -12.00 0.95
CA TYR A 96 -1.28 -11.95 1.89
C TYR A 96 0.05 -11.73 1.15
N GLU A 97 0.31 -12.55 0.14
CA GLU A 97 1.54 -12.56 -0.63
C GLU A 97 1.74 -11.22 -1.33
N LYS A 98 0.71 -10.70 -2.02
CA LYS A 98 0.81 -9.38 -2.67
C LYS A 98 1.06 -8.24 -1.68
N THR A 99 0.46 -8.31 -0.49
CA THR A 99 0.68 -7.29 0.54
C THR A 99 2.11 -7.38 1.09
N SER A 100 2.58 -8.59 1.36
CA SER A 100 3.94 -8.86 1.83
C SER A 100 4.97 -8.40 0.80
N ASP A 101 4.80 -8.77 -0.47
CA ASP A 101 5.70 -8.38 -1.56
C ASP A 101 5.74 -6.86 -1.72
N LYS A 102 4.59 -6.19 -1.62
CA LYS A 102 4.52 -4.72 -1.66
C LYS A 102 5.31 -4.09 -0.51
N LEU A 103 5.18 -4.58 0.72
CA LEU A 103 5.95 -4.08 1.87
C LEU A 103 7.46 -4.31 1.68
N LEU A 104 7.85 -5.48 1.17
CA LEU A 104 9.25 -5.80 0.88
C LEU A 104 9.84 -4.89 -0.19
N VAL A 105 9.12 -4.67 -1.29
CA VAL A 105 9.55 -3.77 -2.38
C VAL A 105 9.62 -2.33 -1.90
N MET A 106 8.64 -1.85 -1.12
CA MET A 106 8.69 -0.50 -0.53
C MET A 106 9.93 -0.33 0.36
N GLY A 107 10.19 -1.29 1.26
CA GLY A 107 11.37 -1.25 2.12
C GLY A 107 12.68 -1.36 1.33
N PHE A 108 12.71 -2.15 0.26
CA PHE A 108 13.88 -2.25 -0.63
C PHE A 108 14.15 -0.92 -1.33
N LEU A 109 13.15 -0.32 -1.97
CA LEU A 109 13.32 0.94 -2.71
C LEU A 109 13.72 2.07 -1.77
N THR A 110 13.08 2.19 -0.60
CA THR A 110 13.41 3.20 0.43
C THR A 110 14.89 3.16 0.85
N ARG A 111 15.53 1.97 0.85
CA ARG A 111 16.92 1.81 1.25
C ARG A 111 17.94 1.97 0.11
N ASN A 112 17.49 1.79 -1.13
CA ASN A 112 18.41 1.65 -2.27
C ASN A 112 18.22 2.73 -3.35
N THR A 113 17.19 3.58 -3.24
CA THR A 113 16.91 4.64 -4.22
C THR A 113 16.56 5.94 -3.52
N GLN A 114 16.64 7.05 -4.25
CA GLN A 114 16.19 8.36 -3.76
C GLN A 114 14.71 8.64 -4.09
N ILE A 115 13.96 7.61 -4.47
CA ILE A 115 12.55 7.78 -4.83
C ILE A 115 11.77 8.05 -3.54
N PRO A 116 10.97 9.13 -3.48
CA PRO A 116 10.14 9.41 -2.32
C PRO A 116 9.11 8.30 -2.16
N MET A 117 9.27 7.49 -1.11
CA MET A 117 8.39 6.38 -0.79
C MET A 117 7.50 6.68 0.42
N PRO A 118 6.24 6.24 0.43
CA PRO A 118 5.39 6.39 1.61
C PRO A 118 6.00 5.61 2.77
N THR A 119 6.12 6.26 3.93
CA THR A 119 6.58 5.57 5.14
C THR A 119 5.47 4.65 5.62
N VAL A 120 5.80 3.39 5.89
CA VAL A 120 4.85 2.42 6.44
C VAL A 120 4.69 2.70 7.93
N LEU A 121 3.50 3.11 8.35
CA LEU A 121 3.15 3.38 9.73
C LEU A 121 2.68 2.10 10.44
N GLY A 122 2.02 1.21 9.70
CA GLY A 122 1.45 -0.01 10.26
C GLY A 122 0.94 -1.00 9.22
N THR A 123 0.75 -2.24 9.66
CA THR A 123 0.09 -3.30 8.88
C THR A 123 -0.55 -4.32 9.81
N GLY A 124 -1.58 -4.98 9.34
CA GLY A 124 -2.29 -5.99 10.10
C GLY A 124 -3.36 -6.69 9.28
N PHE A 125 -4.30 -7.33 9.98
CA PHE A 125 -5.41 -8.05 9.38
C PHE A 125 -6.74 -7.56 9.95
N TRP A 126 -7.75 -7.51 9.08
CA TRP A 126 -9.15 -7.40 9.43
C TRP A 126 -9.93 -8.55 8.77
N ALA A 127 -11.24 -8.65 9.03
CA ALA A 127 -12.07 -9.74 8.51
C ALA A 127 -11.96 -9.94 6.98
N GLY A 128 -11.76 -8.86 6.20
CA GLY A 128 -11.59 -8.93 4.75
C GLY A 128 -10.15 -9.17 4.26
N GLY A 129 -9.17 -9.30 5.14
CA GLY A 129 -7.78 -9.60 4.78
C GLY A 129 -6.77 -8.58 5.32
N PRO A 130 -5.55 -8.52 4.74
CA PRO A 130 -4.53 -7.62 5.25
C PRO A 130 -4.86 -6.15 4.97
N TYR A 131 -4.22 -5.23 5.69
CA TYR A 131 -4.24 -3.80 5.41
C TYR A 131 -2.85 -3.20 5.60
N ILE A 132 -2.57 -2.07 4.93
CA ILE A 132 -1.34 -1.29 5.12
C ILE A 132 -1.73 0.15 5.42
N ILE A 133 -1.09 0.74 6.43
CA ILE A 133 -1.18 2.16 6.74
C ILE A 133 0.15 2.82 6.39
N THR A 134 0.09 3.86 5.58
CA THR A 134 1.28 4.63 5.18
C THR A 134 1.06 6.11 5.35
N THR A 135 2.13 6.90 5.27
CA THR A 135 2.02 8.34 5.07
C THR A 135 1.39 8.65 3.71
N VAL A 136 0.79 9.83 3.59
CA VAL A 136 0.40 10.39 2.29
C VAL A 136 1.62 11.04 1.66
N ILE A 137 1.89 10.76 0.38
CA ILE A 137 2.82 11.58 -0.39
C ILE A 137 1.99 12.63 -1.10
N GLU A 138 2.27 13.90 -0.78
CA GLU A 138 1.65 15.02 -1.47
C GLU A 138 2.26 15.18 -2.86
N GLY A 139 1.40 15.49 -3.82
CA GLY A 139 1.81 15.69 -5.20
C GLY A 139 0.64 15.67 -6.17
N SER A 140 0.91 16.11 -7.40
CA SER A 140 -0.07 16.08 -8.47
C SER A 140 -0.02 14.74 -9.19
N VAL A 141 -1.19 14.12 -9.38
CA VAL A 141 -1.29 12.87 -10.13
C VAL A 141 -1.01 13.15 -11.60
N PHE A 142 -0.11 12.39 -12.19
CA PHE A 142 0.35 12.55 -13.56
C PHE A 142 -0.79 12.58 -14.60
N SER A 143 -1.78 11.69 -14.44
CA SER A 143 -2.95 11.65 -15.32
C SER A 143 -3.83 12.91 -15.23
N ARG A 144 -3.83 13.62 -14.10
CA ARG A 144 -4.52 14.91 -13.99
C ARG A 144 -3.73 16.06 -14.60
N CYS A 145 -2.40 15.96 -14.61
CA CYS A 145 -1.53 16.98 -15.19
C CYS A 145 -1.50 16.91 -16.71
N LEU A 146 -1.46 15.70 -17.27
CA LEU A 146 -1.35 15.50 -18.72
C LEU A 146 -2.66 15.11 -19.40
N GLY A 147 -3.60 14.54 -18.65
CA GLY A 147 -4.80 13.98 -19.23
C GLY A 147 -5.82 15.04 -19.64
N ASP A 148 -6.58 14.74 -20.68
CA ASP A 148 -7.79 15.49 -20.99
C ASP A 148 -8.89 15.11 -20.00
N LEU A 149 -9.25 16.04 -19.11
CA LEU A 149 -10.28 15.81 -18.09
C LEU A 149 -11.69 15.78 -18.67
N ALA A 150 -11.90 16.22 -19.92
CA ALA A 150 -13.18 16.16 -20.60
C ALA A 150 -13.47 14.76 -21.18
N VAL A 151 -12.44 13.93 -21.35
CA VAL A 151 -12.55 12.60 -21.95
C VAL A 151 -12.46 11.54 -20.86
N GLN A 152 -13.42 10.62 -20.85
CA GLN A 152 -13.45 9.55 -19.83
C GLN A 152 -12.38 8.48 -20.04
N SER A 153 -11.89 8.32 -21.27
CA SER A 153 -10.77 7.45 -21.59
C SER A 153 -9.43 8.14 -21.35
N PRO A 154 -8.35 7.39 -21.05
CA PRO A 154 -7.02 7.98 -20.94
C PRO A 154 -6.57 8.61 -22.26
N SER A 155 -6.69 9.93 -22.40
CA SER A 155 -6.19 10.71 -23.54
C SER A 155 -5.31 11.86 -23.05
N LEU A 156 -4.32 12.24 -23.86
CA LEU A 156 -3.49 13.41 -23.61
C LEU A 156 -4.32 14.67 -23.90
N ASN A 157 -4.24 15.68 -23.03
CA ASN A 157 -4.83 16.98 -23.30
C ASN A 157 -4.16 17.60 -24.54
N PRO A 158 -4.89 17.90 -25.62
CA PRO A 158 -4.31 18.47 -26.83
C PRO A 158 -3.71 19.87 -26.64
N GLN A 159 -4.05 20.55 -25.53
CA GLN A 159 -3.53 21.87 -25.16
C GLN A 159 -2.40 21.80 -24.13
N VAL A 160 -1.85 20.61 -23.84
CA VAL A 160 -0.73 20.47 -22.90
C VAL A 160 0.50 21.19 -23.44
N SER A 161 1.18 21.96 -22.59
CA SER A 161 2.39 22.66 -23.01
C SER A 161 3.56 21.69 -23.16
N ASP A 162 4.47 21.97 -24.10
CA ASP A 162 5.73 21.22 -24.24
C ASP A 162 6.56 21.23 -22.95
N ARG A 163 6.46 22.31 -22.16
CA ARG A 163 7.11 22.42 -20.86
C ARG A 163 6.58 21.39 -19.87
N ASP A 164 5.25 21.26 -19.77
CA ASP A 164 4.62 20.31 -18.87
C ASP A 164 4.90 18.87 -19.31
N LEU A 165 4.85 18.61 -20.61
CA LEU A 165 5.20 17.33 -21.21
C LEU A 165 6.66 16.95 -20.89
N THR A 166 7.60 17.86 -21.12
CA THR A 166 9.03 17.66 -20.84
C THR A 166 9.27 17.40 -19.36
N ARG A 167 8.64 18.18 -18.48
CA ARG A 167 8.75 18.01 -17.02
C ARG A 167 8.23 16.64 -16.59
N ALA A 168 7.09 16.23 -17.14
CA ALA A 168 6.45 14.96 -16.89
C ALA A 168 7.33 13.77 -17.31
N TYR A 169 7.78 13.73 -18.57
CA TYR A 169 8.64 12.66 -19.07
C TYR A 169 9.98 12.61 -18.36
N ARG A 170 10.56 13.77 -18.03
CA ARG A 170 11.79 13.83 -17.22
C ARG A 170 11.58 13.20 -15.85
N GLY A 171 10.47 13.48 -15.16
CA GLY A 171 10.14 12.88 -13.87
C GLY A 171 9.98 11.36 -13.95
N MET A 172 9.29 10.85 -14.97
CA MET A 172 9.16 9.41 -15.19
C MET A 172 10.53 8.75 -15.47
N ALA A 173 11.35 9.37 -16.32
CA ALA A 173 12.68 8.88 -16.63
C ALA A 173 13.57 8.83 -15.38
N GLN A 174 13.53 9.86 -14.52
CA GLN A 174 14.25 9.88 -13.25
C GLN A 174 13.84 8.72 -12.35
N ILE A 175 12.54 8.44 -12.20
CA ILE A 175 12.05 7.31 -11.41
C ILE A 175 12.56 5.99 -12.00
N MET A 176 12.47 5.80 -13.31
CA MET A 176 12.94 4.58 -13.98
C MET A 176 14.45 4.36 -13.79
N LEU A 177 15.25 5.43 -13.92
CA LEU A 177 16.68 5.40 -13.68
C LEU A 177 17.01 5.06 -12.22
N GLU A 178 16.27 5.61 -11.26
CA GLU A 178 16.44 5.27 -9.84
C GLU A 178 16.10 3.79 -9.57
N ILE A 179 15.04 3.26 -10.17
CA ILE A 179 14.66 1.84 -10.03
C ILE A 179 15.68 0.90 -10.68
N SER A 180 16.40 1.34 -11.72
CA SER A 180 17.40 0.51 -12.39
C SER A 180 18.76 0.44 -11.68
N LYS A 181 19.04 1.34 -10.72
CA LYS A 181 20.32 1.37 -9.99
C LYS A 181 20.57 0.16 -9.09
N PRO A 182 19.59 -0.33 -8.29
CA PRO A 182 19.84 -1.41 -7.35
C PRO A 182 20.09 -2.73 -8.09
N ALA A 183 21.26 -3.33 -7.87
CA ALA A 183 21.58 -4.66 -8.37
C ALA A 183 20.98 -5.73 -7.44
N PHE A 184 20.13 -6.60 -7.98
CA PHE A 184 19.63 -7.76 -7.26
C PHE A 184 20.71 -8.84 -7.22
N LYS A 185 21.45 -8.93 -6.10
CA LYS A 185 22.48 -9.97 -5.91
C LYS A 185 21.92 -11.39 -6.02
N TYR A 186 20.65 -11.57 -5.69
CA TYR A 186 19.94 -12.83 -5.81
C TYR A 186 18.52 -12.55 -6.29
N ILE A 187 18.21 -12.99 -7.51
CA ILE A 187 16.81 -13.23 -7.90
C ILE A 187 16.46 -14.56 -7.22
N ARG A 188 15.50 -14.57 -6.29
CA ARG A 188 15.13 -15.76 -5.50
C ARG A 188 15.01 -17.00 -6.41
N ALA A 189 16.03 -17.85 -6.43
CA ALA A 189 15.92 -19.27 -6.72
C ALA A 189 15.88 -19.99 -5.36
N LEU A 190 14.98 -20.96 -5.25
CA LEU A 190 14.74 -21.78 -4.06
C LEU A 190 16.04 -22.33 -3.44
N HIS A 191 16.13 -22.30 -2.11
CA HIS A 191 16.93 -23.22 -1.31
C HIS A 191 16.16 -23.56 -0.03
#